data_AF-A0A1R3WCZ6-F1
#
_entry.id   AF-A0A1R3WCZ6-F1
#
_cell.length_a   1.000
_cell.length_b   1.000
_cell.length_c   1.000
_cell.angle_alpha   90.00
_cell.angle_beta   90.00
_cell.angle_gamma   90.00
#
_symmetry.space_group_name_H-M   'P 1'
#
loop_
_entity.id
_entity.type
_entity.pdbx_description
1 polymer ?
#
loop_
_entity_poly.entity_id
_entity_poly.type
_entity_poly.pdbx_seq_one_letter_code
_entity_poly.pdbx_strand_id
1 'polypeptide(L)'
;MRGDVTPMWTASNGGNIVSGANTLTPVVDAAGTYTLTLTHSSGCTMQDEAVVTREENTFTARIFSSPLRFTCPGPNHATLDGYAIFNEEYVSEGITYQWSGPNGFSSNNKRVGVTEPGEYTIVVTDTIRNLTASASLVISPPMQPTGSAGPDKVLTSQNSTVTLEGSGSDQAVVWFASDGGNIVSGERTFNPVVDAPGT
;
A
#
# COMPACT_ATOMS: atom_id res chain seq x y z
N MET A 1 15.74 19.29 62.00
CA MET A 1 16.54 18.21 61.39
C MET A 1 15.81 17.78 60.14
N ARG A 2 16.40 17.94 58.94
CA ARG A 2 15.88 17.23 57.77
C ARG A 2 16.25 15.76 57.97
N GLY A 3 15.27 14.86 57.97
CA GLY A 3 15.58 13.44 58.05
C GLY A 3 16.24 12.97 56.77
N ASP A 4 17.12 11.98 56.90
CA ASP A 4 17.80 11.38 55.76
C ASP A 4 16.82 10.54 54.94
N VAL A 5 17.06 10.48 53.63
CA VAL A 5 16.28 9.69 52.68
C VAL A 5 17.19 8.63 52.07
N THR A 6 16.76 7.38 52.11
CA THR A 6 17.50 6.24 51.55
C THR A 6 16.86 5.82 50.23
N PRO A 7 17.58 5.92 49.09
CA PRO A 7 17.11 5.39 47.81
C PRO A 7 17.34 3.88 47.69
N MET A 8 16.44 3.21 46.99
CA MET A 8 16.55 1.82 46.59
C MET A 8 15.86 1.63 45.23
N TRP A 9 16.58 1.09 44.26
CA TRP A 9 16.09 0.77 42.93
C TRP A 9 15.81 -0.72 42.79
N THR A 10 14.71 -1.05 42.11
CA THR A 10 14.42 -2.40 41.61
C THR A 10 14.20 -2.36 40.11
N ALA A 11 14.52 -3.46 39.42
CA ALA A 11 14.32 -3.59 37.97
C ALA A 11 13.30 -4.69 37.66
N SER A 12 12.49 -4.47 36.62
CA SER A 12 11.51 -5.42 36.10
C SER A 12 11.43 -5.34 34.56
N ASN A 13 10.63 -6.20 33.93
CA ASN A 13 10.43 -6.26 32.48
C ASN A 13 11.74 -6.38 31.67
N GLY A 14 12.71 -7.13 32.19
CA GLY A 14 14.02 -7.35 31.55
C GLY A 14 15.11 -6.35 31.93
N GLY A 15 14.81 -5.36 32.77
CA GLY A 15 15.80 -4.41 33.27
C GLY A 15 16.87 -5.06 34.15
N ASN A 16 18.05 -4.44 34.19
CA ASN A 16 19.19 -4.90 34.97
C ASN A 16 19.96 -3.72 35.55
N ILE A 17 20.21 -3.75 36.87
CA ILE A 17 20.98 -2.74 37.58
C ILE A 17 22.40 -3.27 37.77
N VAL A 18 23.36 -2.64 37.11
CA VAL A 18 24.78 -2.99 37.17
C VAL A 18 25.39 -2.58 38.50
N SER A 19 25.07 -1.37 38.98
CA SER A 19 25.58 -0.86 40.25
C SER A 19 24.77 0.33 40.78
N GLY A 20 25.02 0.72 42.03
CA GLY A 20 24.44 1.94 42.60
C GLY A 20 22.94 1.87 42.91
N ALA A 21 22.38 0.66 43.08
CA ALA A 21 20.96 0.45 43.36
C ALA A 21 20.46 1.19 44.62
N ASN A 22 21.36 1.51 45.55
CA ASN A 22 21.08 2.29 46.76
C ASN A 22 21.57 3.75 46.68
N THR A 23 21.69 4.30 45.47
CA THR A 23 22.09 5.68 45.21
C THR A 23 21.06 6.38 44.34
N LEU A 24 21.16 7.69 44.19
CA LEU A 24 20.28 8.47 43.30
C LEU A 24 20.67 8.32 41.81
N THR A 25 21.81 7.70 41.52
CA THR A 25 22.36 7.56 40.16
C THR A 25 22.81 6.11 39.92
N PRO A 26 21.87 5.14 39.85
CA PRO A 26 22.21 3.76 39.52
C PRO A 26 22.74 3.67 38.08
N VAL A 27 23.57 2.67 37.81
CA VAL A 27 24.02 2.33 36.45
C VAL A 27 23.25 1.10 35.99
N VAL A 28 22.71 1.15 34.78
CA VAL A 28 21.88 0.11 34.18
C VAL A 28 22.38 -0.20 32.77
N ASP A 29 22.19 -1.42 32.27
CA ASP A 29 22.67 -1.86 30.95
C ASP A 29 21.62 -2.60 30.11
N ALA A 30 20.37 -2.67 30.59
CA ALA A 30 19.28 -3.34 29.89
C ALA A 30 18.04 -2.44 29.76
N ALA A 31 17.28 -2.66 28.70
CA ALA A 31 15.94 -2.10 28.58
C ALA A 31 15.02 -2.76 29.62
N GLY A 32 14.10 -1.98 30.19
CA GLY A 32 13.18 -2.44 31.23
C GLY A 32 12.63 -1.29 32.06
N THR A 33 11.84 -1.63 33.07
CA THR A 33 11.26 -0.67 34.02
C THR A 33 12.07 -0.67 35.31
N TYR A 34 12.46 0.52 35.77
CA TYR A 34 13.24 0.75 36.98
C TYR A 34 12.40 1.54 37.98
N THR A 35 12.12 0.95 39.13
CA THR A 35 11.30 1.58 40.18
C THR A 35 12.22 2.11 41.28
N LEU A 36 12.20 3.42 41.49
CA LEU A 36 12.87 4.06 42.63
C LEU A 36 11.92 4.01 43.83
N THR A 37 12.41 3.52 44.96
CA THR A 37 11.78 3.68 46.27
C THR A 37 12.65 4.60 47.13
N LEU A 38 12.08 5.70 47.61
CA LEU A 38 12.72 6.59 48.58
C LEU A 38 12.08 6.39 49.95
N THR A 39 12.89 6.11 50.97
CA THR A 39 12.43 5.93 52.35
C THR A 39 13.00 7.02 53.24
N HIS A 40 12.14 7.86 53.81
CA HIS A 40 12.54 8.86 54.80
C HIS A 40 12.77 8.20 56.17
N SER A 41 13.66 8.77 56.99
CA SER A 41 13.99 8.24 58.33
C SER A 41 12.79 8.12 59.29
N SER A 42 11.67 8.81 59.03
CA SER A 42 10.41 8.65 59.76
C SER A 42 9.57 7.43 59.34
N GLY A 43 10.02 6.65 58.34
CA GLY A 43 9.33 5.48 57.82
C GLY A 43 8.37 5.75 56.64
N CYS A 44 8.23 7.00 56.20
CA CYS A 44 7.42 7.32 55.02
C CYS A 44 8.16 6.93 53.74
N THR A 45 7.43 6.34 52.78
CA THR A 45 7.99 5.89 51.49
C THR A 45 7.27 6.55 50.31
N MET A 46 8.00 6.77 49.22
CA MET A 46 7.41 7.08 47.92
C MET A 46 8.08 6.26 46.82
N GLN A 47 7.35 6.03 45.72
CA GLN A 47 7.84 5.29 44.57
C GLN A 47 7.63 6.10 43.28
N ASP A 48 8.54 5.91 42.34
CA ASP A 48 8.46 6.44 40.97
C ASP A 48 9.10 5.45 39.99
N GLU A 49 8.73 5.53 38.71
CA GLU A 49 9.21 4.61 37.67
C GLU A 49 9.90 5.33 36.53
N ALA A 50 11.00 4.75 36.05
CA ALA A 50 11.68 5.13 34.82
C ALA A 50 11.73 3.94 33.87
N VAL A 51 11.47 4.16 32.58
CA VAL A 51 11.53 3.12 31.55
C VAL A 51 12.74 3.37 30.66
N VAL A 52 13.60 2.36 30.52
CA VAL A 52 14.70 2.35 29.55
C VAL A 52 14.26 1.49 28.37
N THR A 53 14.32 2.03 27.17
CA THR A 53 14.06 1.29 25.93
C THR A 53 15.36 1.00 25.20
N ARG A 54 15.36 -0.04 24.37
CA ARG A 54 16.43 -0.34 23.42
C ARG A 54 15.93 0.04 22.03
N GLU A 55 16.75 0.75 21.27
CA GLU A 55 16.45 0.97 19.86
C GLU A 55 16.49 -0.37 19.12
N GLU A 56 15.37 -0.73 18.51
CA GLU A 56 15.29 -1.86 17.60
C GLU A 56 15.65 -1.38 16.19
N ASN A 57 16.64 -2.03 15.59
CA ASN A 57 16.97 -1.76 14.20
C ASN A 57 15.84 -2.25 13.31
N THR A 58 15.32 -1.37 12.45
CA THR A 58 14.30 -1.71 11.46
C THR A 58 14.90 -1.75 10.07
N PHE A 59 14.51 -2.74 9.27
CA PHE A 59 14.87 -2.82 7.86
C PHE A 59 13.63 -3.12 7.04
N THR A 60 13.31 -2.22 6.09
CA THR A 60 12.09 -2.31 5.29
C THR A 60 12.38 -2.08 3.81
N ALA A 61 11.52 -2.68 2.98
CA ALA A 61 11.52 -2.47 1.54
C ALA A 61 10.37 -1.53 1.15
N ARG A 62 10.56 -0.75 0.09
CA ARG A 62 9.49 0.08 -0.47
C ARG A 62 9.54 0.08 -1.98
N ILE A 63 8.36 0.12 -2.59
CA ILE A 63 8.19 0.27 -4.04
C ILE A 63 7.57 1.65 -4.30
N PHE A 64 8.16 2.40 -5.22
CA PHE A 64 7.52 3.56 -5.83
C PHE A 64 7.22 3.27 -7.30
N SER A 65 6.10 3.76 -7.80
CA SER A 65 5.72 3.64 -9.20
C SER A 65 5.43 5.01 -9.81
N SER A 66 6.15 5.35 -10.89
CA SER A 66 5.91 6.57 -11.67
C SER A 66 6.69 6.55 -12.98
N PRO A 67 6.05 6.76 -14.15
CA PRO A 67 4.60 6.85 -14.36
C PRO A 67 3.93 5.46 -14.26
N LEU A 68 2.61 5.46 -14.01
CA LEU A 68 1.77 4.26 -14.11
C LEU A 68 0.69 4.52 -15.16
N ARG A 69 0.80 3.86 -16.33
CA ARG A 69 -0.13 4.03 -17.44
C ARG A 69 -0.62 2.67 -17.94
N PHE A 70 -1.85 2.35 -17.58
CA PHE A 70 -2.59 1.21 -18.11
C PHE A 70 -3.94 1.76 -18.58
N THR A 71 -4.14 1.85 -19.89
CA THR A 71 -5.31 2.48 -20.53
C THR A 71 -5.87 1.60 -21.63
N CYS A 72 -7.17 1.71 -21.92
CA CYS A 72 -7.82 0.98 -23.02
C CYS A 72 -8.37 1.97 -24.08
N PRO A 73 -7.92 1.92 -25.35
CA PRO A 73 -6.72 1.25 -25.83
C PRO A 73 -5.47 2.08 -25.48
N GLY A 74 -4.35 1.44 -25.13
CA GLY A 74 -3.11 2.17 -25.00
C GLY A 74 -1.91 1.29 -24.66
N PRO A 75 -0.69 1.85 -24.77
CA PRO A 75 0.51 1.16 -24.33
C PRO A 75 0.48 1.05 -22.81
N ASN A 76 0.45 -0.19 -22.34
CA ASN A 76 0.55 -0.50 -20.93
C ASN A 76 2.02 -0.44 -20.51
N HIS A 77 2.37 0.52 -19.64
CA HIS A 77 3.73 0.65 -19.11
C HIS A 77 3.72 1.29 -17.72
N ALA A 78 4.50 0.72 -16.81
CA ALA A 78 4.84 1.31 -15.53
C ALA A 78 6.33 1.19 -15.26
N THR A 79 6.88 2.17 -14.54
CA THR A 79 8.24 2.10 -13.98
C THR A 79 8.15 1.90 -12.48
N LEU A 80 8.81 0.85 -11.97
CA LEU A 80 8.88 0.51 -10.55
C LEU A 80 10.30 0.73 -10.03
N ASP A 81 10.42 1.41 -8.90
CA ASP A 81 11.67 1.66 -8.19
C ASP A 81 11.65 1.04 -6.80
N GLY A 82 12.64 0.18 -6.53
CA GLY A 82 12.86 -0.46 -5.24
C GLY A 82 13.74 0.39 -4.33
N TYR A 83 13.40 0.46 -3.04
CA TYR A 83 14.18 1.14 -2.01
C TYR A 83 14.31 0.25 -0.77
N ALA A 84 15.46 0.37 -0.12
CA ALA A 84 15.72 -0.20 1.19
C ALA A 84 15.84 0.95 2.20
N ILE A 85 15.26 0.76 3.38
CA ILE A 85 15.22 1.75 4.45
C ILE A 85 15.71 1.07 5.72
N PHE A 86 16.74 1.63 6.35
CA PHE A 86 17.29 1.17 7.63
C PHE A 86 17.13 2.29 8.65
N ASN A 87 16.44 2.03 9.77
CA ASN A 87 16.15 3.03 10.80
C ASN A 87 15.63 4.36 10.22
N GLU A 88 14.60 4.26 9.38
CA GLU A 88 13.94 5.39 8.71
C GLU A 88 14.80 6.16 7.68
N GLU A 89 16.03 5.72 7.41
CA GLU A 89 16.93 6.33 6.41
C GLU A 89 17.06 5.45 5.16
N TYR A 90 17.08 6.08 3.98
CA TYR A 90 17.31 5.37 2.72
C TYR A 90 18.75 4.89 2.63
N VAL A 91 18.92 3.59 2.34
CA VAL A 91 20.23 2.98 2.13
C VAL A 91 20.34 2.43 0.70
N SER A 92 21.55 2.46 0.15
CA SER A 92 21.82 1.99 -1.22
C SER A 92 23.12 1.21 -1.35
N GLU A 93 24.10 1.46 -0.50
CA GLU A 93 25.33 0.67 -0.44
C GLU A 93 25.06 -0.72 0.13
N GLY A 94 25.60 -1.76 -0.52
CA GLY A 94 25.40 -3.15 -0.09
C GLY A 94 23.98 -3.68 -0.28
N ILE A 95 23.12 -2.97 -1.01
CA ILE A 95 21.75 -3.42 -1.28
C ILE A 95 21.67 -4.18 -2.60
N THR A 96 21.14 -5.40 -2.55
CA THR A 96 20.75 -6.17 -3.74
C THR A 96 19.23 -6.26 -3.84
N TYR A 97 18.74 -6.41 -5.07
CA TYR A 97 17.32 -6.43 -5.40
C TYR A 97 16.98 -7.73 -6.12
N GLN A 98 15.80 -8.29 -5.82
CA GLN A 98 15.23 -9.42 -6.54
C GLN A 98 13.73 -9.15 -6.73
N TRP A 99 13.36 -8.82 -7.96
CA TRP A 99 11.96 -8.67 -8.37
C TRP A 99 11.39 -9.99 -8.84
N SER A 100 10.09 -10.17 -8.57
CA SER A 100 9.22 -11.18 -9.18
C SER A 100 7.88 -10.57 -9.53
N GLY A 101 7.19 -11.14 -10.53
CA GLY A 101 5.89 -10.64 -10.95
C GLY A 101 5.15 -11.55 -11.93
N PRO A 102 4.08 -11.05 -12.57
CA PRO A 102 3.25 -11.81 -13.49
C PRO A 102 4.04 -12.38 -14.66
N ASN A 103 3.53 -13.47 -15.25
CA ASN A 103 4.11 -14.11 -16.44
C ASN A 103 5.60 -14.48 -16.31
N GLY A 104 6.07 -14.77 -15.09
CA GLY A 104 7.45 -15.15 -14.82
C GLY A 104 8.43 -13.97 -14.86
N PHE A 105 7.95 -12.73 -14.77
CA PHE A 105 8.81 -11.56 -14.68
C PHE A 105 9.79 -11.70 -13.50
N SER A 106 11.07 -11.43 -13.77
CA SER A 106 12.11 -11.32 -12.74
C SER A 106 13.18 -10.32 -13.16
N SER A 107 13.82 -9.69 -12.18
CA SER A 107 14.91 -8.73 -12.41
C SER A 107 15.71 -8.48 -11.15
N ASN A 108 16.98 -8.12 -11.30
CA ASN A 108 17.86 -7.72 -10.19
C ASN A 108 18.18 -6.22 -10.20
N ASN A 109 17.57 -5.45 -11.11
CA ASN A 109 17.78 -4.01 -11.18
C ASN A 109 16.95 -3.29 -10.12
N LYS A 110 17.50 -2.21 -9.55
CA LYS A 110 16.74 -1.32 -8.64
C LYS A 110 15.48 -0.77 -9.30
N ARG A 111 15.61 -0.34 -10.57
CA ARG A 111 14.55 0.23 -11.41
C ARG A 111 14.18 -0.75 -12.51
N VAL A 112 12.89 -1.01 -12.69
CA VAL A 112 12.37 -1.90 -13.73
C VAL A 112 11.20 -1.27 -14.48
N GLY A 113 11.07 -1.59 -15.77
CA GLY A 113 9.89 -1.28 -16.59
C GLY A 113 9.02 -2.53 -16.74
N VAL A 114 7.71 -2.37 -16.60
CA VAL A 114 6.74 -3.47 -16.66
C VAL A 114 5.53 -3.09 -17.52
N THR A 115 4.94 -4.07 -18.20
CA THR A 115 3.83 -3.85 -19.16
C THR A 115 2.57 -4.62 -18.83
N GLU A 116 2.63 -5.50 -17.83
CA GLU A 116 1.53 -6.37 -17.45
C GLU A 116 0.91 -5.91 -16.13
N PRO A 117 -0.43 -5.92 -16.00
CA PRO A 117 -1.06 -5.74 -14.71
C PRO A 117 -0.83 -6.99 -13.84
N GLY A 118 -0.90 -6.82 -12.53
CA GLY A 118 -0.72 -7.87 -11.53
C GLY A 118 0.15 -7.43 -10.36
N GLU A 119 0.51 -8.38 -9.50
CA GLU A 119 1.30 -8.12 -8.31
C GLU A 119 2.80 -8.28 -8.59
N TYR A 120 3.57 -7.23 -8.29
CA TYR A 120 5.02 -7.21 -8.34
C TYR A 120 5.57 -7.21 -6.92
N THR A 121 6.43 -8.17 -6.61
CA THR A 121 7.12 -8.27 -5.32
C THR A 121 8.60 -7.95 -5.51
N ILE A 122 9.17 -7.22 -4.56
CA ILE A 122 10.62 -7.02 -4.44
C ILE A 122 11.10 -7.62 -3.13
N VAL A 123 12.22 -8.33 -3.18
CA VAL A 123 13.03 -8.65 -2.00
C VAL A 123 14.30 -7.81 -2.09
N VAL A 124 14.60 -7.08 -1.01
CA VAL A 124 15.85 -6.33 -0.86
C VAL A 124 16.71 -7.00 0.20
N THR A 125 18.00 -7.14 -0.07
CA THR A 125 18.97 -7.70 0.89
C THR A 125 20.07 -6.69 1.15
N ASP A 126 20.31 -6.36 2.42
CA ASP A 126 21.49 -5.64 2.88
C ASP A 126 22.59 -6.65 3.20
N THR A 127 23.61 -6.73 2.34
CA THR A 127 24.72 -7.68 2.48
C THR A 127 25.74 -7.28 3.54
N ILE A 128 25.68 -6.04 4.04
CA ILE A 128 26.56 -5.54 5.11
C ILE A 128 26.00 -5.97 6.47
N ARG A 129 24.68 -5.83 6.64
CA ARG A 129 23.98 -6.16 7.90
C ARG A 129 23.36 -7.55 7.92
N ASN A 130 23.38 -8.27 6.79
CA ASN A 130 22.70 -9.55 6.58
C ASN A 130 21.19 -9.46 6.89
N LEU A 131 20.54 -8.39 6.44
CA LEU A 131 19.11 -8.15 6.63
C LEU A 131 18.36 -8.32 5.31
N THR A 132 17.13 -8.80 5.38
CA THR A 132 16.24 -8.97 4.21
C THR A 132 14.89 -8.35 4.49
N ALA A 133 14.31 -7.68 3.51
CA ALA A 133 12.95 -7.16 3.57
C ALA A 133 12.23 -7.34 2.23
N SER A 134 10.91 -7.36 2.25
CA SER A 134 10.09 -7.50 1.05
C SER A 134 8.97 -6.47 0.99
N ALA A 135 8.57 -6.08 -0.22
CA ALA A 135 7.40 -5.25 -0.48
C ALA A 135 6.69 -5.72 -1.74
N SER A 136 5.37 -5.47 -1.80
CA SER A 136 4.54 -5.78 -2.96
C SER A 136 3.78 -4.56 -3.45
N LEU A 137 3.55 -4.49 -4.76
CA LEU A 137 2.71 -3.49 -5.42
C LEU A 137 1.78 -4.18 -6.41
N VAL A 138 0.49 -3.91 -6.31
CA VAL A 138 -0.51 -4.38 -7.28
C VAL A 138 -0.76 -3.31 -8.33
N ILE A 139 -0.58 -3.66 -9.60
CA ILE A 139 -0.96 -2.86 -10.76
C ILE A 139 -2.29 -3.39 -11.28
N SER A 140 -3.34 -2.59 -11.19
CA SER A 140 -4.66 -2.98 -11.70
C SER A 140 -4.71 -2.90 -13.23
N PRO A 141 -5.45 -3.82 -13.90
CA PRO A 141 -5.74 -3.69 -15.33
C PRO A 141 -6.58 -2.42 -15.60
N PRO A 142 -6.57 -1.89 -16.83
CA PRO A 142 -7.46 -0.79 -17.20
C PRO A 142 -8.92 -1.20 -17.06
N MET A 143 -9.77 -0.30 -16.56
CA MET A 143 -11.20 -0.54 -16.46
C MET A 143 -11.80 -0.66 -17.88
N GLN A 144 -12.58 -1.70 -18.12
CA GLN A 144 -13.31 -1.85 -19.38
C GLN A 144 -14.63 -1.06 -19.32
N PRO A 145 -15.06 -0.43 -20.43
CA PRO A 145 -16.39 0.15 -20.49
C PRO A 145 -17.44 -0.98 -20.37
N THR A 146 -18.50 -0.72 -19.63
CA THR A 146 -19.70 -1.57 -19.62
C THR A 146 -20.81 -0.88 -20.39
N GLY A 147 -21.69 -1.66 -21.01
CA GLY A 147 -22.85 -1.12 -21.70
C GLY A 147 -23.88 -2.17 -22.11
N SER A 148 -25.08 -1.72 -22.42
CA SER A 148 -26.19 -2.54 -22.90
C SER A 148 -27.01 -1.74 -23.91
N ALA A 149 -27.49 -2.39 -24.96
CA ALA A 149 -28.40 -1.78 -25.95
C ALA A 149 -29.87 -1.78 -25.50
N GLY A 150 -30.16 -2.35 -24.32
CA GLY A 150 -31.53 -2.63 -23.87
C GLY A 150 -32.08 -3.94 -24.46
N PRO A 151 -33.35 -4.28 -24.19
CA PRO A 151 -33.99 -5.47 -24.74
C PRO A 151 -34.31 -5.32 -26.22
N ASP A 152 -34.38 -6.46 -26.93
CA ASP A 152 -34.77 -6.51 -28.34
C ASP A 152 -36.13 -5.84 -28.59
N LYS A 153 -36.22 -5.07 -29.68
CA LYS A 153 -37.44 -4.37 -30.10
C LYS A 153 -37.88 -4.89 -31.46
N VAL A 154 -39.20 -4.85 -31.71
CA VAL A 154 -39.81 -5.31 -32.97
C VAL A 154 -40.53 -4.15 -33.63
N LEU A 155 -40.17 -3.87 -34.89
CA LEU A 155 -40.93 -2.98 -35.77
C LEU A 155 -42.17 -3.71 -36.31
N THR A 156 -43.31 -3.04 -36.36
CA THR A 156 -44.55 -3.61 -36.89
C THR A 156 -45.13 -2.71 -37.98
N SER A 157 -46.10 -3.21 -38.73
CA SER A 157 -46.81 -2.40 -39.74
C SER A 157 -47.60 -1.23 -39.14
N GLN A 158 -47.85 -1.22 -37.83
CA GLN A 158 -48.51 -0.13 -37.11
C GLN A 158 -47.51 0.77 -36.37
N ASN A 159 -46.31 0.27 -36.06
CA ASN A 159 -45.22 0.99 -35.41
C ASN A 159 -43.96 0.87 -36.26
N SER A 160 -43.80 1.81 -37.19
CA SER A 160 -42.65 1.86 -38.09
C SER A 160 -41.39 2.47 -37.46
N THR A 161 -41.43 2.83 -36.17
CA THR A 161 -40.26 3.36 -35.44
C THR A 161 -40.22 2.80 -34.03
N VAL A 162 -39.02 2.51 -33.51
CA VAL A 162 -38.80 2.16 -32.09
C VAL A 162 -37.66 2.97 -31.51
N THR A 163 -37.71 3.23 -30.21
CA THR A 163 -36.62 3.86 -29.45
C THR A 163 -35.84 2.78 -28.71
N LEU A 164 -34.51 2.80 -28.84
CA LEU A 164 -33.63 1.89 -28.10
C LEU A 164 -33.30 2.45 -26.71
N GLU A 165 -32.82 1.60 -25.82
CA GLU A 165 -32.58 1.93 -24.41
C GLU A 165 -31.13 1.57 -24.04
N GLY A 166 -30.20 2.34 -24.57
CA GLY A 166 -28.78 2.24 -24.26
C GLY A 166 -28.48 2.55 -22.81
N SER A 167 -27.46 1.90 -22.27
CA SER A 167 -26.81 2.26 -21.00
C SER A 167 -25.32 1.97 -21.10
N GLY A 168 -24.50 2.67 -20.31
CA GLY A 168 -23.07 2.41 -20.24
C GLY A 168 -22.34 3.21 -19.17
N SER A 169 -21.11 2.78 -18.84
CA SER A 169 -20.26 3.44 -17.85
C SER A 169 -19.58 4.72 -18.35
N ASP A 170 -19.48 4.88 -19.67
CA ASP A 170 -18.90 6.06 -20.32
C ASP A 170 -19.98 7.01 -20.84
N GLN A 171 -19.68 8.31 -20.79
CA GLN A 171 -20.62 9.37 -21.21
C GLN A 171 -20.76 9.52 -22.74
N ALA A 172 -20.00 8.75 -23.53
CA ALA A 172 -20.04 8.80 -24.99
C ALA A 172 -20.59 7.49 -25.56
N VAL A 173 -21.76 7.57 -26.21
CA VAL A 173 -22.36 6.47 -26.97
C VAL A 173 -22.41 6.86 -28.43
N VAL A 174 -22.15 5.88 -29.30
CA VAL A 174 -22.39 5.99 -30.74
C VAL A 174 -23.05 4.70 -31.18
N TRP A 175 -24.19 4.83 -31.85
CA TRP A 175 -24.90 3.70 -32.44
C TRP A 175 -24.51 3.52 -33.89
N PHE A 176 -24.30 2.26 -34.28
CA PHE A 176 -24.07 1.88 -35.68
C PHE A 176 -25.19 0.94 -36.08
N ALA A 177 -25.80 1.19 -37.25
CA ALA A 177 -26.73 0.25 -37.85
C ALA A 177 -26.00 -0.60 -38.90
N SER A 178 -26.21 -1.91 -38.87
CA SER A 178 -25.73 -2.87 -39.86
C SER A 178 -26.90 -3.60 -40.52
N ASP A 179 -26.60 -4.35 -41.58
CA ASP A 179 -27.52 -5.27 -42.26
C ASP A 179 -28.88 -4.67 -42.65
N GLY A 180 -28.87 -3.41 -43.10
CA GLY A 180 -30.07 -2.71 -43.60
C GLY A 180 -30.83 -1.91 -42.53
N GLY A 181 -30.34 -1.90 -41.28
CA GLY A 181 -30.88 -1.03 -40.23
C GLY A 181 -30.68 0.46 -40.55
N ASN A 182 -31.51 1.31 -39.95
CA ASN A 182 -31.44 2.75 -40.12
C ASN A 182 -31.71 3.49 -38.81
N ILE A 183 -30.82 4.44 -38.47
CA ILE A 183 -30.93 5.31 -37.30
C ILE A 183 -31.51 6.64 -37.76
N VAL A 184 -32.73 6.92 -37.33
CA VAL A 184 -33.48 8.14 -37.68
C VAL A 184 -32.95 9.34 -36.91
N SER A 185 -32.65 9.16 -35.62
CA SER A 185 -32.17 10.23 -34.74
C SER A 185 -31.51 9.68 -33.49
N GLY A 186 -30.80 10.53 -32.75
CA GLY A 186 -30.24 10.15 -31.45
C GLY A 186 -29.04 9.19 -31.53
N GLU A 187 -28.34 9.11 -32.67
CA GLU A 187 -27.15 8.26 -32.88
C GLU A 187 -26.09 8.40 -31.78
N ARG A 188 -26.03 9.56 -31.12
CA ARG A 188 -25.10 9.85 -30.00
C ARG A 188 -25.78 9.98 -28.64
N THR A 189 -26.98 9.44 -28.49
CA THR A 189 -27.72 9.44 -27.23
C THR A 189 -27.93 8.01 -26.75
N PHE A 190 -28.32 7.85 -25.49
CA PHE A 190 -28.74 6.55 -24.95
C PHE A 190 -30.11 6.11 -25.49
N ASN A 191 -30.80 6.94 -26.26
CA ASN A 191 -32.14 6.66 -26.78
C ASN A 191 -32.25 7.01 -28.27
N PRO A 192 -31.54 6.31 -29.16
CA PRO A 192 -31.69 6.50 -30.60
C PRO A 192 -33.05 5.97 -31.05
N VAL A 193 -33.52 6.52 -32.17
CA VAL A 193 -34.74 6.05 -32.84
C VAL A 193 -34.33 5.35 -34.13
N VAL A 194 -34.87 4.15 -34.37
CA VAL A 194 -34.65 3.36 -35.59
C VAL A 194 -35.98 3.06 -36.29
N ASP A 195 -35.97 2.95 -37.61
CA ASP A 195 -37.16 2.71 -38.44
C ASP A 195 -37.00 1.57 -39.46
N ALA A 196 -35.82 0.95 -39.52
CA ALA A 196 -35.58 -0.22 -40.35
C ALA A 196 -34.96 -1.35 -39.52
N PRO A 197 -35.38 -2.61 -39.75
CA PRO A 197 -34.75 -3.76 -39.13
C PRO A 197 -33.32 -3.93 -39.64
N GLY A 198 -32.44 -4.41 -38.76
CA GLY A 198 -31.05 -4.73 -39.03
C GLY A 198 -30.49 -5.55 -37.85
N THR A 199 -29.24 -5.97 -37.96
CA THR A 199 -28.49 -6.64 -36.88
C THR A 199 -27.30 -5.84 -36.42
#